data_AF-A0A8J9ZJW6-F1
#
_entry.id   AF-A0A8J9ZJW6-F1
#
_cell.length_a   1.000
_cell.length_b   1.000
_cell.length_c   1.000
_cell.angle_alpha   90.00
_cell.angle_beta   90.00
_cell.angle_gamma   90.00
#
_symmetry.space_group_name_H-M   'P 1'
#
loop_
_entity.id
_entity.type
_entity.pdbx_description
1 polymer ?
#
loop_
_entity_poly.entity_id
_entity_poly.type
_entity_poly.pdbx_seq_one_letter_code
_entity_poly.pdbx_strand_id
1 'polypeptide(L)'
;MSEDTEKGAGEPKPLSQVTQQALKTHSGEFELDSITYINFRDRGINDLGCIGECTNLQHLNVSMNDISRLAPLSPLKHLVTLDISANRITQLDALKDADSLHTLNAAGNLISSIDKLACLAKLEHFSNLRLQDKVHELFNPVCHGASYKKRLLSMMPRLKVLDGEVLSGKGSEVFKICSEIDAALQATENGSSSTSGLPLAHPLVAQSQK
;
A
#
# COMPACT_ATOMS: atom_id res chain seq x y z
N MET A 1 -17.51 -31.13 41.08
CA MET A 1 -16.32 -30.27 40.95
C MET A 1 -15.95 -30.32 39.49
N SER A 2 -16.29 -29.24 38.79
CA SER A 2 -16.22 -29.08 37.35
C SER A 2 -14.77 -28.81 36.96
N GLU A 3 -14.18 -29.64 36.11
CA GLU A 3 -12.93 -29.33 35.42
C GLU A 3 -13.28 -28.52 34.16
N ASP A 4 -13.14 -27.20 34.28
CA ASP A 4 -13.17 -26.29 33.15
C ASP A 4 -11.93 -26.52 32.28
N THR A 5 -12.18 -26.98 31.06
CA THR A 5 -11.16 -27.18 30.02
C THR A 5 -10.86 -25.83 29.38
N GLU A 6 -9.91 -25.09 29.94
CA GLU A 6 -9.43 -23.84 29.37
C GLU A 6 -8.64 -24.15 28.09
N LYS A 7 -9.31 -24.02 26.94
CA LYS A 7 -8.69 -23.97 25.61
C LYS A 7 -7.80 -22.73 25.53
N GLY A 8 -6.55 -22.85 25.98
CA GLY A 8 -5.48 -21.96 25.60
C GLY A 8 -5.23 -22.11 24.10
N ALA A 9 -5.77 -21.18 23.30
CA ALA A 9 -5.29 -20.98 21.94
C ALA A 9 -3.84 -20.51 22.05
N GLY A 10 -2.90 -21.47 21.98
CA GLY A 10 -1.48 -21.17 22.05
C GLY A 10 -1.13 -20.19 20.93
N GLU A 11 -0.72 -18.98 21.33
CA GLU A 11 -0.13 -18.02 20.40
C GLU A 11 0.97 -18.74 19.61
N PRO A 12 1.00 -18.61 18.27
CA PRO A 12 2.02 -19.24 17.46
C PRO A 12 3.39 -18.74 17.97
N LYS A 13 4.22 -19.69 18.40
CA LYS A 13 5.56 -19.45 18.92
C LYS A 13 6.32 -18.50 17.97
N PRO A 14 7.01 -17.46 18.47
CA PRO A 14 7.75 -16.55 17.60
C PRO A 14 8.78 -17.34 16.80
N LEU A 15 8.69 -17.23 15.47
CA LEU A 15 9.64 -17.77 14.53
C LEU A 15 10.66 -16.68 14.28
N SER A 16 11.75 -16.62 15.03
CA SER A 16 12.82 -15.64 14.77
C SER A 16 13.36 -15.75 13.34
N GLN A 17 13.36 -16.97 12.79
CA GLN A 17 13.80 -17.27 11.42
C GLN A 17 12.83 -18.21 10.71
N VAL A 18 12.61 -17.98 9.41
CA VAL A 18 11.86 -18.90 8.54
C VAL A 18 12.71 -20.13 8.23
N THR A 19 12.23 -21.30 8.66
CA THR A 19 12.86 -22.61 8.43
C THR A 19 12.03 -23.46 7.48
N GLN A 20 12.66 -24.44 6.81
CA GLN A 20 11.93 -25.41 5.96
C GLN A 20 10.80 -26.12 6.71
N GLN A 21 11.00 -26.43 7.99
CA GLN A 21 9.97 -27.05 8.82
C GLN A 21 8.77 -26.11 9.00
N ALA A 22 9.01 -24.83 9.29
CA ALA A 22 7.94 -23.85 9.42
C ALA A 22 7.18 -23.65 8.10
N LEU A 23 7.88 -23.70 6.96
CA LEU A 23 7.28 -23.64 5.63
C LEU A 23 6.34 -24.83 5.39
N LYS A 24 6.84 -26.05 5.54
CA LYS A 24 6.05 -27.29 5.32
C LYS A 24 4.88 -27.42 6.29
N THR A 25 5.11 -27.17 7.57
CA THR A 25 4.05 -27.24 8.59
C THR A 25 2.96 -26.20 8.35
N HIS A 26 3.30 -25.03 7.81
CA HIS A 26 2.32 -23.98 7.59
C HIS A 26 1.59 -24.06 6.25
N SER A 27 2.28 -24.45 5.17
CA SER A 27 1.65 -24.67 3.87
C SER A 27 0.83 -25.96 3.82
N GLY A 28 1.17 -26.95 4.67
CA GLY A 28 0.62 -28.31 4.58
C GLY A 28 1.22 -29.11 3.41
N GLU A 29 2.19 -28.53 2.69
CA GLU A 29 2.84 -29.15 1.55
C GLU A 29 4.07 -29.94 1.97
N PHE A 30 4.30 -31.06 1.27
CA PHE A 30 5.45 -31.92 1.51
C PHE A 30 6.75 -31.37 0.89
N GLU A 31 6.62 -30.62 -0.21
CA GLU A 31 7.72 -30.05 -0.99
C GLU A 31 7.61 -28.52 -1.05
N LEU A 32 8.77 -27.85 -1.06
CA LEU A 32 8.85 -26.38 -1.08
C LEU A 32 8.41 -25.80 -2.43
N ASP A 33 8.61 -26.57 -3.52
CA ASP A 33 8.23 -26.18 -4.88
C ASP A 33 6.71 -26.16 -5.08
N SER A 34 5.94 -26.88 -4.26
CA SER A 34 4.46 -26.84 -4.33
C SER A 34 3.88 -25.62 -3.61
N ILE A 35 4.68 -24.91 -2.82
CA ILE A 35 4.19 -23.81 -1.99
C ILE A 35 3.98 -22.57 -2.85
N THR A 36 2.71 -22.22 -3.05
CA THR A 36 2.30 -21.01 -3.79
C THR A 36 1.82 -19.87 -2.88
N TYR A 37 1.44 -20.19 -1.64
CA TYR A 37 0.91 -19.24 -0.66
C TYR A 37 1.54 -19.44 0.72
N ILE A 38 2.03 -18.35 1.32
CA ILE A 38 2.57 -18.33 2.69
C ILE A 38 2.02 -17.13 3.45
N ASN A 39 1.53 -17.38 4.67
CA ASN A 39 1.11 -16.33 5.60
C ASN A 39 1.82 -16.45 6.96
N PHE A 40 2.88 -15.68 7.11
CA PHE A 40 3.62 -15.51 8.35
C PHE A 40 3.42 -14.12 8.96
N ARG A 41 2.20 -13.60 8.90
CA ARG A 41 1.84 -12.39 9.64
C ARG A 41 2.05 -12.59 11.14
N ASP A 42 2.64 -11.59 11.80
CA ASP A 42 2.75 -11.51 13.26
C ASP A 42 3.37 -12.75 13.91
N ARG A 43 4.60 -13.09 13.48
CA ARG A 43 5.35 -14.24 14.00
C ARG A 43 6.70 -13.88 14.60
N GLY A 44 7.02 -12.60 14.76
CA GLY A 44 8.31 -12.16 15.27
C GLY A 44 9.49 -12.56 14.38
N ILE A 45 9.28 -12.68 13.07
CA ILE A 45 10.33 -13.02 12.11
C ILE A 45 11.27 -11.84 11.94
N ASN A 46 12.57 -12.08 12.07
CA ASN A 46 13.60 -11.09 11.72
C ASN A 46 14.47 -11.56 10.53
N ASP A 47 14.49 -12.86 10.26
CA ASP A 47 15.22 -13.47 9.16
C ASP A 47 14.32 -14.37 8.29
N LEU A 48 14.29 -14.06 7.00
CA LEU A 48 13.53 -14.79 5.98
C LEU A 48 14.18 -16.13 5.58
N GLY A 49 15.43 -16.40 6.00
CA GLY A 49 16.05 -17.73 5.93
C GLY A 49 15.86 -18.46 4.59
N CYS A 50 15.24 -19.63 4.65
CA CYS A 50 15.04 -20.53 3.51
C CYS A 50 13.85 -20.17 2.61
N ILE A 51 13.19 -19.00 2.77
CA ILE A 51 11.99 -18.68 1.99
C ILE A 51 12.26 -18.60 0.48
N GLY A 52 13.51 -18.31 0.08
CA GLY A 52 13.93 -18.28 -1.31
C GLY A 52 13.96 -19.64 -2.00
N GLU A 53 13.85 -20.73 -1.25
CA GLU A 53 13.76 -22.08 -1.81
C GLU A 53 12.35 -22.38 -2.38
N CYS A 54 11.32 -21.63 -1.98
CA CYS A 54 9.96 -21.77 -2.51
C CYS A 54 9.83 -21.07 -3.88
N THR A 55 10.47 -21.58 -4.93
CA THR A 55 10.60 -20.86 -6.21
C THR A 55 9.27 -20.56 -6.90
N ASN A 56 8.23 -21.35 -6.64
CA ASN A 56 6.89 -21.17 -7.19
C ASN A 56 5.96 -20.32 -6.30
N LEU A 57 6.50 -19.67 -5.27
CA LEU A 57 5.71 -18.83 -4.38
C LEU A 57 5.11 -17.63 -5.13
N GLN A 58 3.78 -17.50 -5.06
CA GLN A 58 3.03 -16.43 -5.72
C GLN A 58 2.52 -15.39 -4.73
N HIS A 59 2.20 -15.82 -3.51
CA HIS A 59 1.60 -14.98 -2.49
C HIS A 59 2.37 -15.10 -1.18
N LEU A 60 2.95 -14.00 -0.73
CA LEU A 60 3.69 -13.94 0.53
C LEU A 60 3.18 -12.81 1.41
N ASN A 61 2.73 -13.18 2.62
CA ASN A 61 2.45 -12.22 3.69
C ASN A 61 3.42 -12.45 4.84
N VAL A 62 4.27 -11.46 5.10
CA VAL A 62 5.20 -11.39 6.26
C VAL A 62 5.01 -10.07 7.01
N SER A 63 3.79 -9.53 6.99
CA SER A 63 3.45 -8.29 7.70
C SER A 63 3.55 -8.42 9.22
N MET A 64 3.75 -7.30 9.91
CA MET A 64 3.86 -7.24 11.38
C MET A 64 4.99 -8.14 11.89
N ASN A 65 6.20 -7.92 11.40
CA ASN A 65 7.39 -8.66 11.82
C ASN A 65 8.57 -7.67 12.01
N ASP A 66 9.75 -8.17 12.34
CA ASP A 66 10.97 -7.37 12.55
C ASP A 66 11.97 -7.52 11.39
N ILE A 67 11.49 -7.75 10.17
CA ILE A 67 12.33 -7.98 9.00
C ILE A 67 13.01 -6.68 8.58
N SER A 68 14.32 -6.75 8.39
CA SER A 68 15.13 -5.61 7.89
C SER A 68 15.78 -5.89 6.52
N ARG A 69 15.91 -7.17 6.15
CA ARG A 69 16.61 -7.61 4.93
C ARG A 69 15.71 -8.53 4.11
N LEU A 70 15.57 -8.20 2.83
CA LEU A 70 14.76 -8.97 1.87
C LEU A 70 15.60 -9.88 0.96
N ALA A 71 16.91 -10.03 1.20
CA ALA A 71 17.81 -10.79 0.32
C ALA A 71 17.29 -12.20 -0.05
N PRO A 72 16.66 -12.97 0.87
CA PRO A 72 16.09 -14.28 0.54
C PRO A 72 14.91 -14.26 -0.45
N LEU A 73 14.32 -13.10 -0.77
CA LEU A 73 13.24 -12.98 -1.77
C LEU A 73 13.75 -12.88 -3.21
N SER A 74 15.04 -12.63 -3.42
CA SER A 74 15.65 -12.46 -4.75
C SER A 74 15.36 -13.60 -5.75
N PRO A 75 15.33 -14.90 -5.36
CA PRO A 75 15.03 -15.98 -6.30
C PRO A 75 13.54 -16.14 -6.65
N LEU A 76 12.63 -15.43 -5.99
CA LEU A 76 11.18 -15.63 -6.10
C LEU A 76 10.57 -14.89 -7.31
N LYS A 77 10.91 -15.35 -8.52
CA LYS A 77 10.48 -14.72 -9.79
C LYS A 77 8.98 -14.81 -10.07
N HIS A 78 8.30 -15.79 -9.46
CA HIS A 78 6.87 -16.03 -9.62
C HIS A 78 6.00 -15.28 -8.60
N LEU A 79 6.60 -14.46 -7.74
CA LEU A 79 5.88 -13.73 -6.71
C LEU A 79 4.96 -12.68 -7.33
N VAL A 80 3.65 -12.81 -7.12
CA VAL A 80 2.61 -11.92 -7.66
C VAL A 80 2.21 -10.86 -6.64
N THR A 81 2.07 -11.26 -5.37
CA THR A 81 1.68 -10.36 -4.28
C THR A 81 2.60 -10.51 -3.08
N LEU A 82 3.11 -9.38 -2.58
CA LEU A 82 3.95 -9.32 -1.41
C LEU A 82 3.39 -8.32 -0.39
N ASP A 83 3.16 -8.79 0.83
CA ASP A 83 2.88 -7.93 1.98
C ASP A 83 4.03 -7.99 2.98
N ILE A 84 4.74 -6.88 3.10
CA ILE A 84 5.86 -6.63 4.02
C ILE A 84 5.53 -5.45 4.95
N SER A 85 4.25 -5.12 5.14
CA SER A 85 3.85 -3.99 5.98
C SER A 85 4.22 -4.18 7.45
N ALA A 86 4.39 -3.09 8.19
CA ALA A 86 4.81 -3.09 9.60
C ALA A 86 6.08 -3.93 9.83
N ASN A 87 7.18 -3.53 9.19
CA ASN A 87 8.50 -4.13 9.30
C ASN A 87 9.57 -3.03 9.40
N ARG A 88 10.87 -3.38 9.35
CA ARG A 88 12.01 -2.44 9.47
C ARG A 88 12.80 -2.31 8.18
N ILE A 89 12.13 -2.41 7.03
CA ILE A 89 12.79 -2.48 5.72
C ILE A 89 13.17 -1.07 5.26
N THR A 90 14.40 -0.93 4.77
CA THR A 90 14.93 0.34 4.26
C THR A 90 15.16 0.35 2.76
N GLN A 91 15.27 -0.84 2.14
CA GLN A 91 15.61 -1.03 0.73
C GLN A 91 14.86 -2.23 0.13
N LEU A 92 14.51 -2.13 -1.14
CA LEU A 92 13.75 -3.14 -1.88
C LEU A 92 14.54 -3.78 -3.03
N ASP A 93 15.86 -3.65 -3.04
CA ASP A 93 16.72 -4.10 -4.15
C ASP A 93 16.61 -5.61 -4.43
N ALA A 94 16.21 -6.41 -3.44
CA ALA A 94 15.95 -7.84 -3.61
C ALA A 94 14.75 -8.15 -4.53
N LEU A 95 13.85 -7.19 -4.75
CA LEU A 95 12.67 -7.35 -5.61
C LEU A 95 12.95 -6.95 -7.07
N LYS A 96 14.17 -6.57 -7.41
CA LYS A 96 14.53 -6.06 -8.75
C LYS A 96 14.29 -7.08 -9.87
N ASP A 97 14.34 -8.38 -9.56
CA ASP A 97 14.19 -9.51 -10.49
C ASP A 97 12.84 -10.23 -10.30
N ALA A 98 11.91 -9.65 -9.53
CA ALA A 98 10.57 -10.20 -9.29
C ALA A 98 9.62 -9.82 -10.42
N ASP A 99 9.87 -10.34 -11.63
CA ASP A 99 9.19 -9.94 -12.88
C ASP A 99 7.68 -10.12 -12.83
N SER A 100 7.20 -11.09 -12.05
CA SER A 100 5.77 -11.38 -11.89
C SER A 100 5.06 -10.53 -10.83
N LEU A 101 5.77 -9.61 -10.15
CA LEU A 101 5.20 -8.86 -9.03
C LEU A 101 4.22 -7.79 -9.49
N HIS A 102 2.97 -7.93 -9.07
CA HIS A 102 1.89 -7.00 -9.42
C HIS A 102 1.54 -6.05 -8.27
N THR A 103 1.58 -6.58 -7.04
CA THR A 103 1.10 -5.88 -5.84
C THR A 103 2.13 -5.96 -4.71
N LEU A 104 2.49 -4.79 -4.18
CA LEU A 104 3.36 -4.67 -3.02
C LEU A 104 2.72 -3.78 -1.95
N ASN A 105 2.59 -4.31 -0.74
CA ASN A 105 2.30 -3.54 0.45
C ASN A 105 3.55 -3.43 1.32
N ALA A 106 4.08 -2.22 1.45
CA ALA A 106 5.25 -1.88 2.25
C ALA A 106 4.96 -0.77 3.26
N ALA A 107 3.69 -0.53 3.64
CA ALA A 107 3.32 0.46 4.64
C ALA A 107 4.00 0.21 6.00
N GLY A 108 4.39 1.25 6.72
CA GLY A 108 5.01 1.10 8.04
C GLY A 108 6.38 0.44 8.00
N ASN A 109 7.22 0.90 7.06
CA ASN A 109 8.63 0.53 6.96
C ASN A 109 9.50 1.80 7.09
N LEU A 110 10.80 1.66 6.89
CA LEU A 110 11.80 2.72 7.07
C LEU A 110 12.34 3.23 5.72
N ILE A 111 11.53 3.23 4.67
CA ILE A 111 11.91 3.70 3.34
C ILE A 111 11.93 5.23 3.32
N SER A 112 13.13 5.81 3.19
CA SER A 112 13.34 7.25 3.33
C SER A 112 13.43 8.05 2.04
N SER A 113 13.72 7.41 0.90
CA SER A 113 13.78 8.09 -0.40
C SER A 113 13.10 7.28 -1.50
N ILE A 114 12.68 8.00 -2.55
CA ILE A 114 12.05 7.42 -3.74
C ILE A 114 13.06 6.60 -4.55
N ASP A 115 14.35 6.94 -4.48
CA ASP A 115 15.42 6.21 -5.18
C ASP A 115 15.48 4.75 -4.73
N LYS A 116 15.11 4.46 -3.47
CA LYS A 116 15.00 3.10 -2.93
C LYS A 116 13.87 2.27 -3.54
N LEU A 117 12.96 2.91 -4.27
CA LEU A 117 11.84 2.28 -4.98
C LEU A 117 12.12 2.17 -6.49
N ALA A 118 13.26 2.69 -6.99
CA ALA A 118 13.58 2.70 -8.41
C ALA A 118 13.71 1.29 -9.02
N CYS A 119 14.02 0.27 -8.20
CA CYS A 119 14.01 -1.12 -8.62
C CYS A 119 12.61 -1.60 -9.04
N LEU A 120 11.55 -1.14 -8.38
CA LEU A 120 10.16 -1.49 -8.71
C LEU A 120 9.72 -0.86 -10.04
N ALA A 121 10.31 0.28 -10.41
CA ALA A 121 9.99 0.97 -11.67
C ALA A 121 10.41 0.18 -12.91
N LYS A 122 11.31 -0.80 -12.75
CA LYS A 122 11.76 -1.69 -13.82
C LYS A 122 10.81 -2.85 -14.08
N LEU A 123 9.91 -3.15 -13.14
CA LEU A 123 8.99 -4.28 -13.21
C LEU A 123 7.84 -3.96 -14.17
N GLU A 124 7.69 -4.76 -15.22
CA GLU A 124 6.75 -4.46 -16.31
C GLU A 124 5.28 -4.55 -15.89
N HIS A 125 4.97 -5.46 -14.97
CA HIS A 125 3.62 -5.82 -14.51
C HIS A 125 3.22 -5.17 -13.17
N PHE A 126 4.12 -4.39 -12.57
CA PHE A 126 3.89 -3.76 -11.28
C PHE A 126 2.83 -2.65 -11.38
N SER A 127 1.77 -2.77 -10.59
CA SER A 127 0.59 -1.90 -10.71
C SER A 127 0.02 -1.38 -9.41
N ASN A 128 0.24 -2.07 -8.29
CA ASN A 128 -0.31 -1.69 -6.99
C ASN A 128 0.81 -1.53 -5.96
N LEU A 129 0.92 -0.33 -5.39
CA LEU A 129 1.91 -0.01 -4.36
C LEU A 129 1.22 0.65 -3.16
N ARG A 130 1.51 0.16 -1.95
CA ARG A 130 1.11 0.82 -0.71
C ARG A 130 2.37 1.11 0.11
N LEU A 131 2.62 2.39 0.38
CA LEU A 131 3.74 2.87 1.21
C LEU A 131 3.24 3.53 2.50
N GLN A 132 1.96 3.88 2.58
CA GLN A 132 1.33 4.33 3.81
C GLN A 132 -0.05 3.72 3.99
N ASP A 133 -0.40 3.56 5.26
CA ASP A 133 -1.73 3.18 5.72
C ASP A 133 -2.18 4.16 6.79
N LYS A 134 -3.16 5.01 6.46
CA LYS A 134 -3.73 5.95 7.41
C LYS A 134 -4.63 5.26 8.45
N VAL A 135 -5.19 4.10 8.13
CA VAL A 135 -6.10 3.37 9.02
C VAL A 135 -5.33 2.75 10.18
N HIS A 136 -4.12 2.26 9.90
CA HIS A 136 -3.26 1.60 10.88
C HIS A 136 -2.07 2.46 11.32
N GLU A 137 -2.04 3.74 10.95
CA GLU A 137 -0.95 4.69 11.26
C GLU A 137 0.44 4.20 10.82
N LEU A 138 0.49 3.42 9.74
CA LEU A 138 1.72 2.85 9.21
C LEU A 138 2.27 3.74 8.10
N PHE A 139 3.35 4.47 8.37
CA PHE A 139 3.93 5.40 7.41
C PHE A 139 5.38 5.05 7.11
N ASN A 140 5.81 5.29 5.86
CA ASN A 140 7.23 5.34 5.53
C ASN A 140 7.73 6.79 5.57
N PRO A 141 8.99 7.04 5.95
CA PRO A 141 9.55 8.39 5.96
C PRO A 141 9.39 9.12 4.60
N VAL A 142 9.45 8.40 3.47
CA VAL A 142 9.22 8.96 2.12
C VAL A 142 7.85 9.62 1.94
N CYS A 143 6.82 9.19 2.67
CA CYS A 143 5.45 9.70 2.54
C CYS A 143 5.26 11.10 3.15
N HIS A 144 6.19 11.57 4.00
CA HIS A 144 6.12 12.91 4.60
C HIS A 144 6.37 14.04 3.59
N GLY A 145 7.03 13.74 2.47
CA GLY A 145 7.27 14.75 1.44
C GLY A 145 6.01 15.02 0.63
N ALA A 146 5.47 16.24 0.64
CA ALA A 146 4.27 16.61 -0.13
C ALA A 146 4.35 16.32 -1.65
N SER A 147 5.56 16.16 -2.19
CA SER A 147 5.81 15.80 -3.59
C SER A 147 5.99 14.30 -3.85
N TYR A 148 5.88 13.42 -2.84
CA TYR A 148 6.21 12.01 -2.99
C TYR A 148 5.33 11.33 -4.04
N LYS A 149 4.00 11.54 -3.99
CA LYS A 149 3.06 10.99 -4.98
C LYS A 149 3.45 11.41 -6.40
N LYS A 150 3.68 12.70 -6.62
CA LYS A 150 4.01 13.25 -7.95
C LYS A 150 5.33 12.69 -8.48
N ARG A 151 6.37 12.63 -7.64
CA ARG A 151 7.68 12.07 -8.02
C ARG A 151 7.59 10.57 -8.29
N LEU A 152 6.82 9.84 -7.48
CA LEU A 152 6.61 8.41 -7.64
C LEU A 152 5.82 8.09 -8.91
N LEU A 153 4.78 8.87 -9.22
CA LEU A 153 4.05 8.81 -10.49
C LEU A 153 4.94 9.15 -11.69
N SER A 154 5.84 10.12 -11.55
CA SER A 154 6.82 10.45 -12.59
C SER A 154 7.83 9.33 -12.82
N MET A 155 8.17 8.56 -11.79
CA MET A 155 9.10 7.43 -11.88
C MET A 155 8.40 6.14 -12.35
N MET A 156 7.14 5.94 -11.96
CA MET A 156 6.34 4.76 -12.23
C MET A 156 4.98 5.14 -12.82
N PRO A 157 4.93 5.58 -14.09
CA PRO A 157 3.70 6.06 -14.72
C PRO A 157 2.67 4.94 -14.96
N ARG A 158 3.09 3.67 -14.89
CA ARG A 158 2.23 2.49 -15.06
C ARG A 158 1.42 2.11 -13.82
N LEU A 159 1.68 2.77 -12.68
CA LEU A 159 1.06 2.45 -11.41
C LEU A 159 -0.45 2.75 -11.47
N LYS A 160 -1.27 1.74 -11.17
CA LYS A 160 -2.74 1.84 -11.16
C LYS A 160 -3.28 2.23 -9.79
N VAL A 161 -2.65 1.78 -8.72
CA VAL A 161 -3.08 2.06 -7.34
C VAL A 161 -1.89 2.47 -6.49
N LEU A 162 -2.03 3.58 -5.77
CA LEU A 162 -1.05 4.09 -4.81
C LEU A 162 -1.72 4.37 -3.48
N ASP A 163 -1.24 3.76 -2.39
CA ASP A 163 -1.72 3.99 -1.02
C ASP A 163 -3.24 3.75 -0.83
N GLY A 164 -3.83 2.92 -1.69
CA GLY A 164 -5.28 2.66 -1.73
C GLY A 164 -6.08 3.62 -2.63
N GLU A 165 -5.44 4.62 -3.22
CA GLU A 165 -6.03 5.52 -4.20
C GLU A 165 -5.82 4.97 -5.62
N VAL A 166 -6.89 4.86 -6.40
CA VAL A 166 -6.84 4.41 -7.80
C VAL A 166 -6.41 5.59 -8.69
N LEU A 167 -5.25 5.46 -9.33
CA LEU A 167 -4.64 6.46 -10.19
C LEU A 167 -5.12 6.37 -11.65
N SER A 168 -5.37 5.15 -12.13
CA SER A 168 -5.79 4.89 -13.52
C SER A 168 -6.59 3.58 -13.65
N GLY A 169 -7.82 3.68 -14.17
CA GLY A 169 -8.76 2.60 -14.48
C GLY A 169 -10.17 3.17 -14.73
N LYS A 170 -11.11 2.41 -15.29
CA LYS A 170 -12.47 2.92 -15.64
C LYS A 170 -13.27 3.58 -14.47
N GLY A 171 -12.79 3.50 -13.22
CA GLY A 171 -13.31 4.24 -12.06
C GLY A 171 -12.51 5.47 -11.62
N SER A 172 -11.29 5.69 -12.14
CA SER A 172 -10.45 6.86 -11.82
C SER A 172 -10.92 8.14 -12.52
N GLU A 173 -11.65 8.03 -13.64
CA GLU A 173 -12.31 9.18 -14.28
C GLU A 173 -13.43 9.73 -13.39
N VAL A 174 -14.22 8.85 -12.76
CA VAL A 174 -15.26 9.25 -11.80
C VAL A 174 -14.62 9.91 -10.57
N PHE A 175 -13.53 9.34 -10.04
CA PHE A 175 -12.81 9.94 -8.90
C PHE A 175 -12.13 11.27 -9.25
N LYS A 176 -11.56 11.43 -10.46
CA LYS A 176 -11.01 12.71 -10.92
C LYS A 176 -12.11 13.76 -11.05
N ILE A 177 -13.24 13.40 -11.64
CA ILE A 177 -14.40 14.29 -11.75
C ILE A 177 -14.89 14.70 -10.35
N CYS A 178 -15.04 13.76 -9.41
CA CYS A 178 -15.43 14.08 -8.04
C CYS A 178 -14.41 14.97 -7.33
N SER A 179 -13.11 14.69 -7.47
CA SER A 179 -12.05 15.49 -6.83
C SER A 179 -11.93 16.89 -7.45
N GLU A 180 -12.19 17.04 -8.74
CA GLU A 180 -12.21 18.34 -9.43
C GLU A 180 -13.45 19.15 -9.02
N ILE A 181 -14.60 18.49 -8.83
CA ILE A 181 -15.82 19.12 -8.29
C ILE A 181 -15.60 19.58 -6.84
N ASP A 182 -15.03 18.74 -5.97
CA ASP A 182 -14.74 19.10 -4.59
C ASP A 182 -13.74 20.26 -4.49
N ALA A 183 -12.70 20.25 -5.33
CA ALA A 183 -11.74 21.35 -5.41
C ALA A 183 -12.39 22.66 -5.92
N ALA A 184 -13.31 22.57 -6.89
CA ALA A 184 -14.06 23.71 -7.38
C ALA A 184 -15.01 24.29 -6.32
N LEU A 185 -15.68 23.44 -5.54
CA LEU A 185 -16.55 23.88 -4.44
C LEU A 185 -15.74 24.63 -3.36
N GLN A 186 -14.60 24.08 -2.93
CA GLN A 186 -13.72 24.72 -1.94
C GLN A 186 -13.09 26.04 -2.41
N ALA A 187 -12.87 26.19 -3.73
CA ALA A 187 -12.38 27.45 -4.30
C ALA A 187 -13.45 28.56 -4.29
N THR A 188 -14.73 28.20 -4.37
CA THR A 188 -15.84 29.17 -4.33
C THR A 188 -16.18 29.65 -2.90
N GLU A 189 -15.94 28.82 -1.88
CA GLU A 189 -16.18 29.19 -0.48
C GLU A 189 -15.11 30.14 0.09
N ASN A 190 -13.89 30.14 -0.45
CA ASN A 190 -12.82 31.05 -0.03
C ASN A 190 -12.84 32.41 -0.77
N GLY A 191 -13.75 32.60 -1.73
CA GLY A 191 -13.86 33.82 -2.56
C GLY A 191 -14.87 34.87 -2.06
N SER A 192 -15.68 34.57 -1.03
CA SER A 192 -16.78 35.42 -0.56
C SER A 192 -16.39 36.26 0.66
N SER A 193 -15.26 36.97 0.60
CA SER A 193 -14.97 38.05 1.53
C SER A 193 -14.22 39.21 0.88
N SER A 194 -14.88 39.95 -0.03
CA SER A 194 -14.69 41.42 -0.16
C SER A 194 -15.42 42.04 -1.35
N THR A 195 -15.94 43.25 -1.11
CA THR A 195 -16.39 44.29 -2.08
C THR A 195 -17.75 44.10 -2.75
N SER A 196 -18.58 45.09 -3.07
CA SER A 196 -18.95 46.41 -2.54
C SER A 196 -19.90 47.02 -3.58
N GLY A 197 -21.08 47.47 -3.17
CA GLY A 197 -21.85 48.57 -3.79
C GLY A 197 -22.44 48.39 -5.20
N LEU A 198 -23.76 48.62 -5.34
CA LEU A 198 -24.45 49.42 -6.38
C LEU A 198 -26.00 49.32 -6.18
N PRO A 199 -26.82 50.26 -6.73
CA PRO A 199 -27.73 51.07 -5.92
C PRO A 199 -29.24 50.80 -6.17
N LEU A 200 -30.06 51.37 -5.28
CA LEU A 200 -31.53 51.42 -5.34
C LEU A 200 -32.05 52.16 -6.58
N ALA A 201 -33.03 51.57 -7.26
CA ALA A 201 -33.90 52.27 -8.21
C ALA A 201 -35.38 51.91 -7.95
N HIS A 202 -36.15 52.94 -7.56
CA HIS A 202 -37.62 52.95 -7.49
C HIS A 202 -38.24 52.96 -8.90
N PRO A 203 -39.43 52.36 -9.10
CA PRO A 203 -40.29 52.73 -10.23
C PRO A 203 -41.42 53.68 -9.81
N LEU A 204 -41.62 54.69 -10.66
CA LEU A 204 -42.64 55.72 -10.65
C LEU A 204 -44.05 55.21 -11.03
N VAL A 205 -45.04 55.91 -10.48
CA VAL A 205 -46.48 55.88 -10.77
C VAL A 205 -46.77 56.26 -12.22
N ALA A 206 -47.74 55.57 -12.87
CA ALA A 206 -48.48 56.12 -14.00
C ALA A 206 -49.95 55.66 -13.96
N GLN A 207 -50.85 56.63 -13.84
CA GLN A 207 -52.30 56.53 -14.09
C GLN A 207 -52.56 56.39 -15.60
N SER A 208 -53.62 55.68 -16.02
CA SER A 208 -54.68 56.30 -16.84
C SER A 208 -55.87 55.39 -17.13
N GLN A 209 -57.02 56.06 -17.02
CA GLN A 209 -58.42 55.75 -17.33
C GLN A 209 -58.68 54.91 -18.59
N LYS A 210 -59.69 54.04 -18.50
CA LYS A 210 -60.94 54.22 -19.23
C LYS A 210 -62.10 53.56 -18.49
#